data_AF-A0A0R2MDP4-F1
#
_entry.id   AF-A0A0R2MDP4-F1
#
_cell.length_a   1.000
_cell.length_b   1.000
_cell.length_c   1.000
_cell.angle_alpha   90.00
_cell.angle_beta   90.00
_cell.angle_gamma   90.00
#
_symmetry.space_group_name_H-M   'P 1'
#
loop_
_entity.id
_entity.type
_entity.pdbx_description
1 polymer ?
#
loop_
_entity_poly.entity_id
_entity_poly.type
_entity_poly.pdbx_seq_one_letter_code
_entity_poly.pdbx_strand_id
1 'polypeptide(L)' 'MKTIQNIIIGFGKGGKTLAKFLAQKGEEVLVIEKSNQMYGGTCINIACLPSKRLIIEAGNGVEFC' A
#
# COMPACT_ATOMS: atom_id res chain seq x y z
N MET A 1 -18.64 -19.06 -8.78
CA MET A 1 -18.42 -18.05 -7.72
C MET A 1 -17.65 -18.73 -6.60
N LYS A 2 -16.57 -18.11 -6.09
CA LYS A 2 -15.76 -18.68 -5.00
C LYS A 2 -16.04 -17.89 -3.72
N THR A 3 -16.37 -18.59 -2.64
CA THR A 3 -16.49 -18.00 -1.30
C THR A 3 -15.08 -17.85 -0.73
N ILE A 4 -14.76 -16.65 -0.23
CA ILE A 4 -13.48 -16.35 0.43
C ILE A 4 -13.80 -15.92 1.87
N GLN A 5 -13.02 -16.41 2.83
CA GLN A 5 -13.20 -16.10 4.24
C GLN A 5 -12.96 -14.62 4.56
N ASN A 6 -11.84 -14.06 4.07
CA ASN A 6 -11.45 -12.68 4.33
C ASN A 6 -11.27 -11.90 3.03
N ILE A 7 -12.09 -10.87 2.81
CA ILE A 7 -11.98 -9.98 1.66
C ILE A 7 -11.61 -8.57 2.14
N ILE A 8 -10.53 -8.03 1.60
CA ILE A 8 -10.00 -6.70 1.95
C ILE A 8 -10.05 -5.83 0.70
N ILE A 9 -10.74 -4.70 0.79
CA ILE A 9 -10.89 -3.74 -0.30
C ILE A 9 -9.90 -2.59 -0.06
N GLY A 10 -8.92 -2.47 -0.96
CA GLY A 10 -7.86 -1.46 -0.96
C GLY A 10 -6.54 -1.97 -0.36
N PHE A 11 -5.44 -1.68 -1.06
CA PHE A 11 -4.07 -2.04 -0.67
C PHE A 11 -3.43 -0.99 0.27
N GLY A 12 -4.24 -0.35 1.12
CA GLY A 12 -3.76 0.63 2.11
C GLY A 12 -2.90 -0.01 3.19
N LYS A 13 -2.28 0.81 4.06
CA LYS A 13 -1.43 0.33 5.17
C LYS A 13 -2.18 -0.65 6.07
N GLY A 14 -3.38 -0.30 6.52
CA GLY A 14 -4.20 -1.17 7.36
C GLY A 14 -4.58 -2.47 6.63
N GLY A 15 -5.13 -2.35 5.42
CA GLY A 15 -5.57 -3.49 4.61
C GLY A 15 -4.46 -4.51 4.36
N LYS A 16 -3.30 -4.08 3.86
CA LYS A 16 -2.18 -4.99 3.57
C LYS A 16 -1.56 -5.61 4.83
N THR A 17 -1.54 -4.87 5.94
CA THR A 17 -1.04 -5.39 7.22
C THR A 17 -1.98 -6.45 7.79
N LEU A 18 -3.29 -6.21 7.77
CA LEU A 18 -4.28 -7.20 8.19
C LEU A 18 -4.27 -8.42 7.27
N ALA A 19 -4.18 -8.21 5.95
CA ALA A 19 -4.11 -9.29 4.98
C ALA A 19 -2.94 -10.24 5.26
N LYS A 20 -1.75 -9.67 5.49
CA LYS A 20 -0.56 -10.44 5.85
C LYS A 20 -0.75 -11.19 7.16
N PHE A 21 -1.31 -10.56 8.18
CA PHE A 21 -1.53 -11.17 9.49
C PHE A 21 -2.47 -12.39 9.40
N LEU A 22 -3.59 -12.27 8.68
CA LEU A 22 -4.55 -13.36 8.48
C LEU A 22 -3.95 -14.49 7.63
N ALA A 23 -3.22 -14.14 6.55
CA ALA A 23 -2.52 -15.13 5.74
C ALA A 23 -1.45 -15.89 6.53
N GLN A 24 -0.74 -15.23 7.46
CA GLN A 24 0.23 -15.88 8.35
C GLN A 24 -0.43 -16.84 9.36
N LYS A 25 -1.72 -16.67 9.64
CA LYS A 25 -2.52 -17.61 10.43
C LYS A 25 -3.08 -18.78 9.62
N GLY A 26 -2.78 -18.85 8.32
CA GLY A 26 -3.28 -19.88 7.40
C GLY A 26 -4.69 -19.63 6.88
N GLU A 27 -5.26 -18.43 7.10
CA GLU A 27 -6.58 -18.08 6.61
C GLU A 27 -6.54 -17.68 5.12
N GLU A 28 -7.63 -17.96 4.39
CA GLU A 28 -7.76 -17.51 3.02
C GLU A 28 -8.09 -16.01 2.96
N VAL A 29 -7.28 -15.25 2.22
CA VAL A 29 -7.42 -13.80 2.10
C VAL A 29 -7.38 -13.37 0.64
N LEU A 30 -8.34 -12.55 0.23
CA LEU A 30 -8.36 -11.87 -1.06
C LEU A 30 -8.24 -10.35 -0.83
N VAL A 31 -7.20 -9.74 -1.39
CA VAL A 31 -7.06 -8.27 -1.42
C VAL A 31 -7.42 -7.76 -2.81
N ILE A 32 -8.34 -6.81 -2.88
CA ILE A 32 -8.78 -6.19 -4.13
C ILE A 32 -8.33 -4.75 -4.15
N GLU A 33 -7.55 -4.36 -5.16
CA GLU A 33 -7.14 -2.97 -5.39
C GLU A 33 -7.67 -2.51 -6.74
N LYS A 34 -8.13 -1.26 -6.80
CA LYS A 34 -8.74 -0.67 -7.99
C LYS A 34 -7.70 -0.37 -9.08
N SER A 35 -6.48 0.04 -8.68
CA SER A 35 -5.44 0.49 -9.60
C SER A 35 -4.13 -0.29 -9.41
N ASN A 36 -3.57 -0.78 -10.51
CA ASN A 36 -2.23 -1.40 -10.51
C ASN A 36 -1.11 -0.42 -10.09
N GLN A 37 -1.33 0.89 -10.24
CA GLN A 37 -0.39 1.92 -9.78
C GLN A 37 -0.45 2.15 -8.25
N MET A 38 -1.44 1.57 -7.57
CA MET A 38 -1.70 1.79 -6.14
C MET A 38 -1.25 0.63 -5.25
N TYR A 39 -0.44 -0.29 -5.77
CA TYR A 39 0.19 -1.31 -4.94
C TYR A 39 1.00 -0.68 -3.80
N GLY A 40 0.71 -1.09 -2.58
CA GLY A 40 1.27 -0.49 -1.37
C GLY A 40 0.43 0.65 -0.77
N GLY A 41 -0.54 1.19 -1.52
CA GLY A 41 -1.51 2.19 -1.11
C GLY A 41 -1.00 3.63 -1.13
N THR A 42 -1.85 4.56 -0.69
CA THR A 42 -1.60 6.02 -0.71
C THR A 42 -0.26 6.44 -0.12
N CYS A 43 0.11 5.86 1.03
CA CYS A 43 1.35 6.18 1.74
C CYS A 43 2.60 5.98 0.87
N ILE A 44 2.63 4.93 0.05
CA ILE A 44 3.78 4.58 -0.81
C ILE A 44 3.78 5.42 -2.08
N ASN A 45 2.61 5.62 -2.69
CA ASN A 45 2.53 6.09 -4.07
C ASN A 45 2.32 7.60 -4.21
N ILE A 46 1.52 8.23 -3.35
CA ILE A 46 1.09 9.64 -3.54
C ILE A 46 1.10 10.50 -2.28
N ALA A 47 1.50 9.95 -1.12
CA ALA A 47 1.53 10.69 0.14
C ALA A 47 2.90 10.63 0.82
N CYS A 48 3.06 9.82 1.87
CA CYS A 48 4.20 9.92 2.77
C CYS A 48 5.55 9.73 2.06
N LEU A 49 5.77 8.62 1.37
CA LEU A 49 7.06 8.36 0.73
C LEU A 49 7.45 9.43 -0.30
N PRO A 50 6.61 9.78 -1.30
CA PRO A 50 6.99 10.80 -2.28
C PRO A 50 7.16 12.17 -1.63
N SER A 51 6.23 12.59 -0.75
CA SER A 51 6.36 13.91 -0.09
C SER A 51 7.63 14.01 0.76
N LYS A 52 7.98 12.98 1.52
CA LYS A 52 9.18 13.01 2.37
C LYS A 52 10.45 12.92 1.53
N ARG A 53 10.44 12.17 0.43
CA ARG A 53 11.55 12.18 -0.52
C ARG A 53 11.80 13.59 -1.06
N LEU A 54 10.76 14.26 -1.55
CA LEU A 54 10.91 15.63 -2.08
C LEU A 54 11.46 16.61 -1.04
N ILE A 55 10.98 16.54 0.21
CA ILE A 55 11.49 17.38 1.30
C ILE A 55 12.98 17.12 1.55
N ILE A 56 13.40 15.85 1.55
CA ILE A 56 14.80 15.47 1.78
C ILE A 56 15.69 15.95 0.62
N GLU A 57 15.28 15.72 -0.63
CA GLU A 57 16.06 16.15 -1.80
C GLU A 57 16.21 17.68 -1.86
N ALA A 58 15.15 18.42 -1.51
CA ALA A 58 15.22 19.87 -1.40
C ALA A 58 16.23 20.31 -0.31
N GLY A 59 16.28 19.61 0.82
CA GLY A 59 17.29 19.85 1.86
C GLY A 59 18.71 19.49 1.43
N ASN A 60 18.88 18.55 0.51
CA ASN A 60 20.17 18.13 -0.05
C ASN A 60 20.65 19.03 -1.19
N GLY A 61 19.90 20.07 -1.57
CA GLY A 61 20.25 20.98 -2.65
C GLY A 61 20.18 20.35 -4.04
N VAL A 62 19.40 19.26 -4.20
CA VAL A 62 19.17 18.67 -5.51
C VAL A 62 18.28 19.63 -6.32
N GLU A 63 18.79 20.11 -7.45
CA GLU A 63 18.00 20.90 -8.38
C GLU A 63 16.81 20.08 -8.89
N PHE A 64 15.62 20.65 -8.78
CA PHE A 64 14.46 20.13 -9.47
C PHE A 64 14.64 20.41 -10.96
N CYS A 65 14.79 19.36 -11.77
CA CYS A 65 14.75 19.46 -13.23
C CYS A 65 13.45 20.10 -13.73
#